data_AF-A0A820JMH0-F1
#
_entry.id   AF-A0A820JMH0-F1
#
_cell.length_a   1.000
_cell.length_b   1.000
_cell.length_c   1.000
_cell.angle_alpha   90.00
_cell.angle_beta   90.00
_cell.angle_gamma   90.00
#
_symmetry.space_group_name_H-M   'P 1'
#
loop_
_entity.id
_entity.type
_entity.pdbx_description
1 polymer ?
#
loop_
_entity_poly.entity_id
_entity_poly.type
_entity_poly.pdbx_seq_one_letter_code
_entity_poly.pdbx_strand_id
1 'polypeptide(L)'
;MLHNLTVFRLSNKNEIKARAVRTDESTRTIIHSTLRTYPLSDAGQHPKNEPLMLMIQQQRTTETVDADGRLPDKFRKTYRDEGFILHEDKKLIIFTKKTNSSILKQNKHWFADGTFKVRPDDYY
;
A
#
# COMPACT_ATOMS: atom_id res chain seq x y z
N MET A 1 19.54 -20.60 -0.89
CA MET A 1 20.23 -19.29 -0.74
C MET A 1 19.38 -18.10 -1.19
N LEU A 2 18.68 -18.13 -2.33
CA LEU A 2 17.86 -17.00 -2.82
C LEU A 2 16.65 -16.61 -1.94
N HIS A 3 16.08 -17.57 -1.19
CA HIS A 3 14.92 -17.33 -0.33
C HIS A 3 15.22 -16.38 0.85
N ASN A 4 16.34 -16.59 1.55
CA ASN A 4 16.71 -15.77 2.72
C ASN A 4 17.00 -14.30 2.35
N LEU A 5 17.56 -14.07 1.16
CA LEU A 5 17.88 -12.73 0.65
C LEU A 5 16.62 -11.92 0.30
N THR A 6 15.55 -12.60 -0.15
CA THR A 6 14.28 -11.94 -0.50
C THR A 6 13.52 -11.52 0.76
N VAL A 7 13.51 -12.38 1.78
CA VAL A 7 12.91 -12.11 3.10
C VAL A 7 13.62 -10.93 3.78
N PHE A 8 14.95 -10.90 3.76
CA PHE A 8 15.73 -9.80 4.34
C PHE A 8 15.46 -8.45 3.65
N ARG A 9 15.38 -8.44 2.31
CA ARG A 9 15.04 -7.24 1.52
C ARG A 9 13.66 -6.69 1.84
N LEU A 10 12.67 -7.56 2.05
CA LEU A 10 11.31 -7.19 2.42
C LEU A 10 11.26 -6.64 3.85
N SER A 11 11.98 -7.28 4.78
CA SER A 11 12.10 -6.85 6.18
C SER A 11 12.63 -5.41 6.29
N ASN A 12 13.75 -5.11 5.63
CA ASN A 12 14.37 -3.77 5.71
C ASN A 12 13.51 -2.68 5.07
N LYS A 13 12.81 -3.00 3.97
CA LYS A 13 11.86 -2.06 3.37
C LYS A 13 10.68 -1.77 4.30
N ASN A 14 10.17 -2.79 5.00
CA ASN A 14 9.07 -2.61 5.95
C ASN A 14 9.51 -1.79 7.17
N GLU A 15 10.74 -1.97 7.64
CA GLU A 15 11.31 -1.16 8.71
C GLU A 15 11.44 0.32 8.31
N ILE A 16 11.97 0.62 7.12
CA ILE A 16 12.05 1.99 6.59
C ILE A 16 10.66 2.62 6.53
N LYS A 17 9.66 1.87 6.03
CA LYS A 17 8.27 2.36 5.96
C LYS A 17 7.69 2.62 7.35
N ALA A 18 7.83 1.67 8.28
CA ALA A 18 7.32 1.81 9.64
C ALA A 18 7.96 3.00 10.37
N ARG A 19 9.27 3.21 10.17
CA ARG A 19 10.01 4.34 10.75
C ARG A 19 9.60 5.67 10.12
N ALA A 20 9.42 5.72 8.80
CA ALA A 20 8.94 6.90 8.10
C ALA A 20 7.56 7.40 8.59
N VAL A 21 6.70 6.49 9.05
CA VAL A 21 5.36 6.78 9.59
C VAL A 21 5.42 7.16 11.08
N ARG A 22 6.32 6.54 11.87
CA ARG A 22 6.39 6.72 13.33
C ARG A 22 7.28 7.88 13.77
N THR A 23 8.20 8.35 12.93
CA THR A 23 9.22 9.33 13.34
C THR A 23 9.30 10.53 12.40
N ASP A 24 9.56 11.70 13.00
CA ASP A 24 9.84 12.97 12.28
C ASP A 24 11.29 13.09 11.81
N GLU A 25 12.07 12.00 11.84
CA GLU A 25 13.47 12.01 11.45
C GLU A 25 13.65 12.48 9.99
N SER A 26 14.78 13.10 9.65
CA SER A 26 15.01 13.44 8.24
C SER A 26 15.09 12.17 7.37
N THR A 27 14.58 12.21 6.14
CA THR A 27 14.69 11.10 5.16
C THR A 27 16.12 10.60 5.02
N ARG A 28 17.09 11.51 5.06
CA ARG A 28 18.52 11.20 4.99
C ARG A 28 18.99 10.40 6.21
N THR A 29 18.50 10.72 7.40
CA THR A 29 18.82 10.00 8.65
C THR A 29 18.28 8.57 8.61
N ILE A 30 17.04 8.38 8.15
CA ILE A 30 16.42 7.05 8.02
C ILE A 30 17.20 6.19 7.02
N ILE A 31 17.53 6.74 5.85
CA ILE A 31 18.31 6.02 4.83
C ILE A 31 19.70 5.68 5.35
N HIS A 32 20.43 6.65 5.91
CA HIS A 32 21.81 6.45 6.36
C HIS A 32 21.91 5.44 7.50
N SER A 33 20.98 5.47 8.47
CA SER A 33 20.95 4.50 9.56
C SER A 33 20.64 3.09 9.06
N THR A 34 19.70 2.95 8.12
CA THR A 34 19.34 1.63 7.55
C THR A 34 20.43 1.05 6.64
N LEU A 35 21.16 1.91 5.92
CA LEU A 35 22.30 1.46 5.11
C LEU A 35 23.50 1.03 5.96
N ARG A 36 23.64 1.57 7.18
CA ARG A 36 24.72 1.18 8.11
C ARG A 36 24.50 -0.19 8.73
N THR A 37 23.25 -0.60 8.89
CA THR A 37 22.88 -1.93 9.42
C THR A 37 22.88 -3.02 8.34
N TYR A 38 23.17 -2.66 7.08
CA TYR A 38 23.17 -3.60 5.97
C TYR A 38 24.43 -4.49 5.99
N PRO A 39 24.29 -5.83 5.95
CA PRO A 39 25.43 -6.73 5.89
C PRO A 39 26.19 -6.56 4.57
N LEU A 40 27.52 -6.59 4.66
CA LEU A 40 28.41 -6.35 3.52
C LEU A 40 28.21 -7.37 2.37
N SER A 41 27.74 -8.58 2.69
CA SER A 41 27.38 -9.62 1.73
C SER A 41 26.29 -9.20 0.74
N ASP A 42 25.46 -8.23 1.13
CA ASP A 42 24.25 -7.85 0.40
C ASP A 42 24.38 -6.44 -0.21
N ALA A 43 25.57 -5.82 -0.13
CA ALA A 43 25.82 -4.45 -0.57
C ALA A 43 25.56 -4.23 -2.09
N GLY A 44 25.77 -5.27 -2.90
CA GLY A 44 25.47 -5.23 -4.34
C GLY A 44 23.97 -5.19 -4.67
N GLN A 45 23.10 -5.44 -3.70
CA GLN A 45 21.64 -5.43 -3.84
C GLN A 45 21.00 -4.19 -3.21
N HIS A 46 21.82 -3.18 -2.85
CA HIS A 46 21.32 -1.94 -2.26
C HIS A 46 20.32 -1.24 -3.19
N PRO A 47 19.12 -0.91 -2.68
CA PRO A 47 18.24 -0.01 -3.40
C PRO A 47 18.95 1.33 -3.55
N LYS A 48 18.85 1.93 -4.74
CA LYS A 48 19.31 3.30 -4.95
C LYS A 48 18.60 4.25 -3.96
N ASN A 49 19.31 5.29 -3.52
CA ASN A 49 18.80 6.25 -2.55
C ASN A 49 17.53 6.97 -3.05
N GLU A 50 17.45 7.30 -4.34
CA GLU A 50 16.29 7.97 -4.95
C GLU A 50 14.97 7.21 -4.74
N PRO A 51 14.82 5.92 -5.12
CA PRO A 51 13.64 5.12 -4.79
C PRO A 51 13.29 5.09 -3.29
N LEU A 52 14.30 5.04 -2.41
CA LEU A 52 14.06 5.03 -0.96
C LEU A 52 13.53 6.36 -0.45
N MET A 53 14.06 7.48 -0.96
CA MET A 53 13.55 8.81 -0.63
C MET A 53 12.10 8.98 -1.07
N LEU A 54 11.78 8.58 -2.31
CA LEU A 54 10.41 8.64 -2.83
C LEU A 54 9.47 7.77 -1.99
N MET A 55 9.91 6.58 -1.59
CA MET A 55 9.13 5.70 -0.73
C MET A 55 8.85 6.35 0.64
N ILE A 56 9.86 6.93 1.28
CA ILE A 56 9.70 7.61 2.59
C ILE A 56 8.76 8.82 2.46
N GLN A 57 8.93 9.63 1.42
CA GLN A 57 8.04 10.76 1.16
C GLN A 57 6.60 10.32 0.94
N GLN A 58 6.38 9.27 0.13
CA GLN A 58 5.05 8.69 -0.08
C GLN A 58 4.45 8.19 1.23
N GLN A 59 5.21 7.49 2.08
CA GLN A 59 4.68 7.03 3.37
C GLN A 59 4.26 8.19 4.29
N ARG A 60 4.93 9.35 4.21
CA ARG A 60 4.59 10.54 5.00
C ARG A 60 3.40 11.31 4.47
N THR A 61 3.20 11.30 3.15
CA THR A 61 2.08 11.99 2.49
C THR A 61 0.87 11.08 2.27
N THR A 62 1.03 9.77 2.45
CA THR A 62 -0.08 8.82 2.37
C THR A 62 -1.00 9.10 3.54
N GLU A 63 -2.21 9.59 3.24
CA GLU A 63 -3.25 9.68 4.25
C GLU A 63 -3.58 8.28 4.75
N THR A 64 -3.50 8.13 6.07
CA THR A 64 -3.94 6.92 6.75
C THR A 64 -5.43 6.74 6.51
N VAL A 65 -5.84 5.48 6.34
CA VAL A 65 -7.24 5.06 6.52
C VAL A 65 -7.81 5.72 7.78
N ASP A 66 -9.11 5.98 7.77
CA ASP A 66 -9.77 6.59 8.92
C ASP A 66 -9.66 5.72 10.18
N ALA A 67 -10.12 6.23 11.32
CA ALA A 67 -10.04 5.52 12.60
C ALA A 67 -10.72 4.13 12.57
N ASP A 68 -11.64 3.91 11.62
CA ASP A 68 -12.36 2.65 11.42
C ASP A 68 -11.67 1.72 10.39
N GLY A 69 -10.52 2.13 9.85
CA GLY A 69 -9.77 1.38 8.84
C GLY A 69 -10.36 1.46 7.43
N ARG A 70 -11.30 2.39 7.21
CA ARG A 70 -11.96 2.63 5.93
C ARG A 70 -11.25 3.70 5.11
N LEU A 71 -11.53 3.69 3.82
CA LEU A 71 -10.97 4.67 2.89
C LEU A 71 -11.45 6.10 3.23
N PRO A 72 -10.56 7.11 3.33
CA PRO A 72 -10.93 8.49 3.62
C PRO A 72 -11.96 9.06 2.63
N ASP A 73 -12.89 9.90 3.11
CA ASP A 73 -14.04 10.41 2.34
C ASP A 73 -13.68 11.01 0.98
N LYS A 74 -12.55 11.72 0.90
CA LYS A 74 -12.06 12.32 -0.35
C LYS A 74 -11.76 11.29 -1.45
N PHE A 75 -11.48 10.04 -1.08
CA PHE A 75 -11.24 8.93 -2.00
C PHE A 75 -12.50 8.06 -2.21
N ARG A 76 -13.58 8.30 -1.48
CA ARG A 76 -14.86 7.56 -1.61
C ARG A 76 -15.76 8.13 -2.70
N LYS A 77 -15.38 9.28 -3.28
CA LYS A 77 -16.12 9.97 -4.32
C LYS A 77 -15.34 10.03 -5.63
N THR A 78 -16.06 9.99 -6.74
CA THR A 78 -15.48 10.23 -8.07
C THR A 78 -15.19 11.72 -8.27
N TYR A 79 -14.52 12.07 -9.37
CA TYR A 79 -14.29 13.47 -9.76
C TYR A 79 -15.57 14.30 -9.93
N ARG A 80 -16.74 13.67 -10.04
CA ARG A 80 -18.06 14.32 -10.12
C ARG A 80 -18.79 14.36 -8.77
N ASP A 81 -18.07 14.17 -7.65
CA ASP A 81 -18.62 14.06 -6.30
C ASP A 81 -19.62 12.89 -6.09
N GLU A 82 -19.65 11.93 -7.02
CA GLU A 82 -20.52 10.75 -6.93
C GLU A 82 -19.86 9.65 -6.10
N GLY A 83 -20.56 9.14 -5.06
CA GLY A 83 -20.11 8.00 -4.28
C GLY A 83 -20.10 6.71 -5.10
N PHE A 84 -19.00 5.95 -5.02
CA PHE A 84 -18.80 4.74 -5.82
C PHE A 84 -18.40 3.50 -5.01
N ILE A 85 -18.50 3.55 -3.68
CA ILE A 85 -18.34 2.37 -2.81
C ILE A 85 -19.73 1.79 -2.57
N LEU A 86 -19.97 0.58 -3.07
CA LEU A 86 -21.23 -0.14 -2.84
C LEU A 86 -21.20 -0.92 -1.54
N HIS A 87 -20.07 -1.54 -1.24
CA HIS A 87 -19.88 -2.37 -0.07
C HIS A 87 -18.44 -2.25 0.41
N GLU A 88 -18.24 -2.19 1.72
CA GLU A 88 -16.93 -2.21 2.36
C GLU A 88 -17.07 -2.99 3.66
N ASP A 89 -16.33 -4.09 3.76
CA ASP A 89 -16.08 -4.82 4.99
C ASP A 89 -14.55 -4.96 5.22
N LYS A 90 -14.16 -5.73 6.22
CA LYS A 90 -12.74 -5.91 6.57
C LYS A 90 -11.91 -6.62 5.48
N LYS A 91 -12.54 -7.39 4.60
CA LYS A 91 -11.92 -8.30 3.63
C LYS A 91 -12.19 -7.92 2.18
N LEU A 92 -13.26 -7.17 1.92
CA LEU A 92 -13.81 -6.92 0.61
C LEU A 92 -14.29 -5.47 0.49
N ILE A 93 -13.88 -4.83 -0.59
CA ILE A 93 -14.43 -3.54 -1.02
C ILE A 93 -14.97 -3.72 -2.44
N ILE A 94 -16.24 -3.39 -2.63
CA ILE A 94 -16.89 -3.39 -3.94
C ILE A 94 -17.08 -1.96 -4.40
N PHE A 95 -16.45 -1.63 -5.52
CA PHE A 95 -16.58 -0.33 -6.17
C PHE A 95 -17.65 -0.41 -7.27
N THR A 96 -18.74 0.34 -7.12
CA THR A 96 -19.65 0.63 -8.23
C THR A 96 -20.44 1.91 -7.97
N LYS A 97 -20.83 2.58 -9.05
CA LYS A 97 -21.74 3.72 -9.01
C LYS A 97 -23.18 3.24 -8.80
N LYS A 98 -24.02 4.08 -8.21
CA LYS A 98 -25.47 3.80 -8.12
C LYS A 98 -26.07 3.52 -9.50
N THR A 99 -25.65 4.27 -10.51
CA THR A 99 -26.06 4.11 -11.91
C THR A 99 -25.68 2.76 -12.51
N ASN A 100 -24.59 2.15 -12.04
CA ASN A 100 -24.12 0.84 -12.51
C ASN A 100 -24.73 -0.33 -11.71
N SER A 101 -25.34 -0.08 -10.56
CA SER A 101 -25.98 -1.13 -9.76
C SER A 101 -27.14 -1.84 -10.47
N SER A 102 -27.85 -1.12 -11.35
CA SER A 102 -28.90 -1.68 -12.22
C SER A 102 -28.33 -2.66 -13.24
N ILE A 103 -27.15 -2.37 -13.80
CA ILE A 103 -26.43 -3.24 -14.73
C ILE A 103 -26.00 -4.52 -14.03
N LEU A 104 -25.52 -4.42 -12.78
CA LEU A 104 -25.18 -5.58 -11.96
C LEU A 104 -26.40 -6.49 -11.73
N LYS A 105 -27.59 -5.92 -11.49
CA LYS A 105 -28.83 -6.70 -11.30
C LYS A 105 -29.31 -7.39 -12.59
N GLN A 106 -29.10 -6.77 -13.75
CA GLN A 106 -29.58 -7.28 -15.04
C GLN A 106 -28.72 -8.40 -15.62
N ASN A 107 -27.44 -8.47 -15.24
CA ASN A 107 -26.50 -9.42 -15.81
C ASN A 107 -26.23 -10.59 -14.84
N LYS A 108 -26.52 -11.81 -15.28
CA LYS A 108 -26.31 -13.05 -14.51
C LYS A 108 -24.82 -13.41 -14.32
N HIS A 109 -23.96 -12.94 -15.21
CA HIS A 109 -22.53 -13.27 -15.22
C HIS A 109 -21.72 -11.99 -15.27
N TRP A 110 -20.76 -11.85 -14.35
CA TRP A 110 -19.85 -10.71 -14.30
C TRP A 110 -18.45 -11.21 -14.62
N PHE A 111 -17.79 -10.54 -15.56
CA PHE A 111 -16.37 -10.75 -15.79
C PHE A 111 -15.61 -9.79 -14.90
N ALA A 112 -14.88 -10.33 -13.94
CA ALA A 112 -13.90 -9.53 -13.24
C ALA A 112 -12.64 -9.47 -14.10
N ASP A 113 -12.39 -8.30 -14.67
CA ASP A 113 -11.03 -7.87 -15.01
C ASP A 113 -10.20 -8.11 -13.73
N GLY A 114 -9.10 -8.88 -13.83
CA GLY A 114 -8.27 -9.35 -12.73
C GLY A 114 -7.59 -8.28 -11.86
N THR A 115 -8.13 -7.07 -11.83
CA THR A 115 -7.76 -5.98 -10.93
C THR A 115 -8.30 -6.23 -9.51
N PHE A 116 -7.91 -7.35 -8.90
CA PHE A 116 -8.05 -7.55 -7.45
C PHE A 116 -6.69 -7.39 -6.79
N LYS A 117 -6.60 -6.53 -5.78
CA LYS A 117 -5.44 -6.49 -4.87
C LYS A 117 -5.87 -7.10 -3.55
N VAL A 118 -5.29 -8.25 -3.22
CA VAL A 118 -5.48 -8.92 -1.92
C VAL A 118 -4.59 -8.22 -0.89
N ARG A 119 -5.13 -7.91 0.29
CA ARG A 119 -4.30 -7.43 1.41
C ARG A 119 -3.38 -8.57 1.87
N PRO A 120 -2.06 -8.35 1.99
CA PRO A 120 -1.10 -9.40 2.33
C PRO A 120 -1.32 -10.08 3.69
N ASP A 121 -2.07 -9.45 4.60
CA ASP A 121 -2.19 -9.91 5.99
C ASP A 121 -3.02 -11.21 6.15
N ASP A 122 -3.59 -11.75 5.06
CA ASP A 122 -4.36 -13.01 5.04
C ASP A 122 -3.55 -14.23 4.51
N TYR A 123 -2.22 -14.11 4.36
CA TYR A 123 -1.36 -15.28 4.13
C TYR A 123 -0.80 -15.80 5.48
N TYR A 124 -1.07 -17.07 5.77
CA TYR A 124 -0.60 -17.86 6.91
C TYR A 124 0.87 -17.63 7.29
#